data_AF-A0A954UZE8-F1
#
_entry.id   AF-A0A954UZE8-F1
#
_cell.length_a   1.000
_cell.length_b   1.000
_cell.length_c   1.000
_cell.angle_alpha   90.00
_cell.angle_beta   90.00
_cell.angle_gamma   90.00
#
_symmetry.space_group_name_H-M   'P 1'
#
loop_
_entity.id
_entity.type
_entity.pdbx_description
1 polymer ?
#
loop_
_entity_poly.entity_id
_entity_poly.type
_entity_poly.pdbx_seq_one_letter_code
_entity_poly.pdbx_strand_id
1 'polypeptide(L)'
;NQRVADTLPKLVDEIARSNVRVLWICDPMHGNTVSTESGHKTRRFEDVLAELRTSFAVHRQCGTRLGGVHLELTGENVTECLGGAGGLTEADLHTAYNTSCDPRLNYEQAMEIAFSIADEIQQR
;
A
#
# COMPACT_ATOMS: atom_id res chain seq x y z
N ASN A 1 6.79 5.32 5.60
CA ASN A 1 7.52 5.06 4.32
C ASN A 1 9.02 5.24 4.34
N GLN A 2 9.62 5.91 5.34
CA GLN A 2 11.08 6.03 5.43
C GLN A 2 11.80 4.66 5.49
N ARG A 3 11.21 3.67 6.17
CA ARG A 3 11.77 2.30 6.24
C ARG A 3 11.97 1.63 4.88
N VAL A 4 11.01 1.76 3.95
CA VAL A 4 11.14 1.17 2.61
C VAL A 4 12.26 1.85 1.84
N ALA A 5 12.30 3.18 1.84
CA ALA A 5 13.37 3.95 1.21
C ALA A 5 14.76 3.58 1.76
N ASP A 6 14.87 3.30 3.07
CA ASP A 6 16.16 3.00 3.71
C ASP A 6 16.60 1.52 3.58
N THR A 7 15.65 0.60 3.43
CA THR A 7 15.90 -0.85 3.55
C THR A 7 15.83 -1.56 2.19
N LEU A 8 14.83 -1.25 1.36
CA LEU A 8 14.61 -1.94 0.09
C LEU A 8 15.81 -1.83 -0.86
N PRO A 9 16.49 -0.67 -1.03
CA PRO A 9 17.65 -0.60 -1.92
C PRO A 9 18.77 -1.59 -1.55
N LYS A 10 19.00 -1.81 -0.24
CA LYS A 10 20.01 -2.74 0.25
C LYS A 10 19.66 -4.19 -0.09
N LEU A 11 18.38 -4.55 0.03
CA LEU A 11 17.89 -5.88 -0.35
C LEU A 11 17.98 -6.10 -1.87
N VAL A 12 17.67 -5.08 -2.66
CA VAL A 12 17.78 -5.14 -4.13
C VAL A 12 19.24 -5.36 -4.55
N ASP A 13 20.19 -4.63 -3.96
CA ASP A 13 21.63 -4.79 -4.24
C ASP A 13 22.13 -6.18 -3.86
N GLU A 14 21.75 -6.70 -2.68
CA GLU A 14 22.17 -8.04 -2.24
C GLU A 14 21.62 -9.14 -3.17
N ILE A 15 20.35 -9.06 -3.54
CA ILE A 15 19.76 -10.02 -4.50
C ILE A 15 20.44 -9.91 -5.87
N ALA A 16 20.74 -8.71 -6.34
CA ALA A 16 21.47 -8.52 -7.59
C ALA A 16 22.85 -9.22 -7.57
N ARG A 17 23.56 -9.18 -6.44
CA ARG A 17 24.86 -9.87 -6.27
C ARG A 17 24.74 -11.39 -6.21
N SER A 18 23.62 -11.91 -5.70
CA SER A 18 23.36 -13.36 -5.61
C SER A 18 23.04 -14.04 -6.94
N ASN A 19 22.87 -13.28 -8.03
CA ASN A 19 22.50 -13.78 -9.36
C ASN A 19 21.21 -14.61 -9.39
N VAL A 20 20.28 -14.33 -8.48
CA VAL A 20 18.94 -14.95 -8.44
C VAL A 20 17.93 -14.00 -9.06
N ARG A 21 17.04 -14.55 -9.90
CA ARG A 21 15.90 -13.81 -10.45
C ARG A 21 14.69 -13.95 -9.53
N VAL A 22 14.24 -12.84 -8.97
CA VAL A 22 13.05 -12.80 -8.11
C VAL A 22 11.94 -11.93 -8.71
N LEU A 23 10.71 -12.15 -8.25
CA LEU A 23 9.59 -11.25 -8.48
C LEU A 23 9.44 -10.35 -7.25
N TRP A 24 9.65 -9.04 -7.42
CA TRP A 24 9.43 -8.06 -6.37
C TRP A 24 7.95 -7.69 -6.29
N ILE A 25 7.37 -7.80 -5.12
CA ILE A 25 5.97 -7.43 -4.85
C ILE A 25 5.96 -6.46 -3.66
N CYS A 26 5.24 -5.35 -3.81
CA CYS A 26 4.98 -4.43 -2.71
C CYS A 26 3.68 -4.83 -2.02
N ASP A 27 3.72 -5.02 -0.71
CA ASP A 27 2.55 -5.13 0.15
C ASP A 27 2.49 -3.86 1.01
N PRO A 28 1.78 -2.81 0.57
CA PRO A 28 1.68 -1.56 1.31
C PRO A 28 0.64 -1.62 2.43
N MET A 29 0.09 -2.80 2.76
CA MET A 29 -1.02 -2.93 3.70
C MET A 29 -0.51 -3.22 5.12
N HIS A 30 0.18 -4.34 5.29
CA HIS A 30 0.48 -4.89 6.63
C HIS A 30 1.52 -4.07 7.42
N GLY A 31 2.37 -3.32 6.72
CA GLY A 31 3.33 -2.40 7.34
C GLY A 31 2.72 -1.11 7.90
N ASN A 32 1.48 -0.78 7.50
CA ASN A 32 0.85 0.52 7.74
C ASN A 32 -0.39 0.47 8.65
N THR A 33 -0.62 -0.66 9.33
CA THR A 33 -1.75 -0.79 10.27
C THR A 33 -1.48 0.00 11.56
N VAL A 34 -2.45 0.81 11.98
CA VAL A 34 -2.47 1.55 13.24
C VAL A 34 -3.76 1.25 14.01
N SER A 35 -3.77 1.49 15.33
CA SER A 35 -4.98 1.42 16.15
C SER A 35 -5.46 2.83 16.51
N THR A 36 -6.76 3.08 16.35
CA THR A 36 -7.42 4.32 16.78
C THR A 36 -7.68 4.32 18.29
N GLU A 37 -8.03 5.48 18.86
CA GLU A 37 -8.43 5.59 20.26
C GLU A 37 -9.70 4.77 20.57
N SER A 38 -10.58 4.60 19.58
CA SER A 38 -11.79 3.77 19.68
C SER A 38 -11.51 2.26 19.69
N GLY A 39 -10.26 1.84 19.45
CA GLY A 39 -9.85 0.44 19.40
C GLY A 39 -9.94 -0.21 18.03
N HIS A 40 -10.49 0.46 17.00
CA HIS A 40 -10.44 -0.04 15.63
C HIS A 40 -9.01 -0.03 15.11
N LYS A 41 -8.60 -1.14 14.49
CA LYS A 41 -7.45 -1.14 13.59
C LYS A 41 -7.84 -0.39 12.31
N THR A 42 -6.93 0.37 11.73
CA THR A 42 -7.15 1.04 10.46
C THR A 42 -5.83 1.27 9.74
N ARG A 43 -5.89 1.73 8.49
CA ARG A 43 -4.74 2.15 7.69
C ARG A 43 -5.08 3.50 7.08
N ARG A 44 -4.12 4.42 7.02
CA ARG A 44 -4.29 5.68 6.30
C ARG A 44 -3.98 5.44 4.83
N PHE A 45 -4.92 5.75 3.96
CA PHE A 45 -4.78 5.58 2.52
C PHE A 45 -3.49 6.23 1.98
N GLU A 46 -3.14 7.41 2.50
CA GLU A 46 -1.97 8.17 2.07
C GLU A 46 -0.66 7.45 2.41
N ASP A 47 -0.62 6.74 3.54
CA ASP A 47 0.55 5.95 3.94
C ASP A 47 0.73 4.74 3.03
N VAL A 48 -0.38 4.02 2.74
CA VAL A 48 -0.42 2.90 1.78
C VAL A 48 0.07 3.36 0.40
N LEU A 49 -0.49 4.47 -0.11
CA LEU A 49 -0.14 5.03 -1.41
C LEU A 49 1.32 5.49 -1.46
N ALA A 50 1.80 6.12 -0.39
CA ALA A 50 3.19 6.58 -0.35
C ALA A 50 4.19 5.43 -0.23
N GLU A 51 3.85 4.29 0.40
CA GLU A 51 4.71 3.10 0.39
C GLU A 51 4.83 2.52 -1.02
N LEU A 52 3.70 2.44 -1.73
CA LEU A 52 3.63 1.97 -3.11
C LEU A 52 4.50 2.84 -4.03
N ARG A 53 4.32 4.16 -3.99
CA ARG A 53 5.11 5.12 -4.80
C ARG A 53 6.60 5.06 -4.46
N THR A 54 6.94 4.95 -3.17
CA THR A 54 8.33 4.79 -2.73
C THR A 54 8.94 3.51 -3.29
N SER A 55 8.20 2.40 -3.29
CA SER A 55 8.65 1.12 -3.82
C SER A 55 8.93 1.20 -5.33
N PHE A 56 8.04 1.85 -6.10
CA PHE A 56 8.29 2.12 -7.53
C PHE A 56 9.54 2.98 -7.74
N ALA A 57 9.69 4.06 -6.98
CA ALA A 57 10.83 4.96 -7.07
C ALA A 57 12.17 4.25 -6.76
N VAL A 58 12.21 3.41 -5.72
CA VAL A 58 13.40 2.61 -5.38
C VAL A 58 13.76 1.66 -6.51
N HIS A 59 12.80 0.92 -7.06
CA HIS A 59 13.08 0.01 -8.18
C HIS A 59 13.59 0.75 -9.41
N ARG A 60 13.02 1.91 -9.73
CA ARG A 60 13.48 2.79 -10.82
C ARG A 60 14.93 3.26 -10.58
N GLN A 61 15.25 3.70 -9.37
CA GLN A 61 16.60 4.13 -8.99
C GLN A 61 17.62 2.99 -9.06
N CYS A 62 17.24 1.79 -8.63
CA CYS A 62 18.09 0.60 -8.67
C CYS A 62 18.15 -0.08 -10.05
N GLY A 63 17.48 0.45 -11.08
CA GLY A 63 17.44 -0.17 -12.41
C GLY A 63 16.73 -1.52 -12.45
N THR A 64 15.85 -1.80 -11.49
CA THR A 64 15.06 -3.03 -11.40
C THR A 64 13.57 -2.75 -11.59
N ARG A 65 12.73 -3.78 -11.53
CA ARG A 65 11.28 -3.67 -11.75
C ARG A 65 10.51 -4.12 -10.50
N LEU A 66 9.61 -3.25 -10.03
CA LEU A 66 8.50 -3.70 -9.20
C LEU A 66 7.55 -4.55 -10.06
N GLY A 67 7.40 -5.81 -9.68
CA GLY A 67 6.72 -6.83 -10.48
C GLY A 67 5.24 -7.00 -10.15
N GLY A 68 4.81 -6.57 -8.96
CA GLY A 68 3.42 -6.63 -8.54
C GLY A 68 3.14 -5.85 -7.27
N VAL A 69 1.86 -5.81 -6.91
CA VAL A 69 1.34 -5.22 -5.69
C VAL A 69 0.39 -6.22 -5.04
N HIS A 70 0.47 -6.38 -3.73
CA HIS A 70 -0.42 -7.24 -2.93
C HIS A 70 -1.30 -6.34 -2.05
N LEU A 71 -2.62 -6.43 -2.19
CA LEU A 71 -3.57 -5.55 -1.51
C LEU A 71 -4.64 -6.36 -0.80
N GLU A 72 -5.16 -5.80 0.29
CA GLU A 72 -6.40 -6.26 0.93
C GLU A 72 -7.52 -5.27 0.59
N LEU A 73 -8.50 -5.72 -0.18
CA LEU A 73 -9.61 -4.88 -0.65
C LEU A 73 -10.92 -5.65 -0.71
N THR A 74 -12.03 -4.92 -0.73
CA THR A 74 -13.37 -5.44 -0.98
C THR A 74 -14.11 -4.53 -1.97
N GLY A 75 -15.03 -5.10 -2.75
CA GLY A 75 -15.90 -4.34 -3.65
C GLY A 75 -17.07 -3.66 -2.93
N GLU A 76 -17.16 -3.80 -1.60
CA GLU A 76 -18.19 -3.21 -0.77
C GLU A 76 -17.81 -1.78 -0.33
N ASN A 77 -18.82 -0.96 -0.03
CA ASN A 77 -18.64 0.39 0.50
C ASN A 77 -18.37 0.36 2.02
N VAL A 78 -17.26 -0.26 2.40
CA VAL A 78 -16.83 -0.34 3.80
C VAL A 78 -16.08 0.92 4.23
N THR A 79 -16.06 1.14 5.54
CA THR A 79 -15.34 2.25 6.21
C THR A 79 -14.25 1.67 7.09
N GLU A 80 -13.25 1.02 6.50
CA GLU A 80 -12.21 0.29 7.23
C GLU A 80 -10.85 1.00 7.20
N CYS A 81 -10.50 1.64 6.08
CA CYS A 81 -9.31 2.48 5.92
C CYS A 81 -9.68 3.98 5.89
N LEU A 82 -8.85 4.82 6.50
CA LEU A 82 -9.00 6.28 6.53
C LEU A 82 -8.52 6.92 5.23
N GLY A 83 -9.00 8.13 4.95
CA GLY A 83 -8.54 8.95 3.82
C GLY A 83 -9.05 8.49 2.46
N GLY A 84 -8.27 8.76 1.42
CA GLY A 84 -8.72 8.61 0.02
C GLY A 84 -9.65 9.75 -0.41
N ALA A 85 -10.15 9.68 -1.64
CA ALA A 85 -11.03 10.70 -2.22
C ALA A 85 -12.31 10.94 -1.39
N GLY A 86 -12.85 9.87 -0.80
CA GLY A 86 -14.00 9.94 0.11
C GLY A 86 -13.70 10.58 1.48
N GLY A 87 -12.43 10.81 1.83
CA GLY A 87 -12.03 11.55 3.03
C GLY A 87 -12.43 10.89 4.35
N LEU A 88 -12.44 9.55 4.41
CA LEU A 88 -12.91 8.82 5.60
C LEU A 88 -12.11 9.16 6.85
N THR A 89 -12.82 9.43 7.94
CA THR A 89 -12.29 9.80 9.25
C THR A 89 -12.45 8.66 10.25
N GLU A 90 -11.84 8.80 11.42
CA GLU A 90 -11.99 7.79 12.49
C GLU A 90 -13.45 7.64 12.96
N ALA A 91 -14.26 8.70 12.87
CA ALA A 91 -15.68 8.63 13.21
C ALA A 91 -16.46 7.74 12.24
N ASP A 92 -16.07 7.72 10.97
CA ASP A 92 -16.75 6.94 9.93
C ASP A 92 -16.53 5.44 10.11
N LEU A 93 -15.45 5.02 10.80
CA LEU A 93 -15.16 3.61 11.07
C LEU A 93 -16.30 2.89 11.81
N HIS A 94 -17.17 3.60 12.52
CA HIS A 94 -18.30 2.98 13.21
C HIS A 94 -19.49 2.63 12.30
N THR A 95 -19.43 2.99 11.01
CA THR A 95 -20.58 2.87 10.09
C THR A 95 -20.63 1.52 9.37
N ALA A 96 -19.52 1.10 8.76
CA ALA A 96 -19.45 -0.08 7.91
C ALA A 96 -18.09 -0.79 8.02
N TYR A 97 -17.67 -1.09 9.26
CA TYR A 97 -16.45 -1.84 9.56
C TYR A 97 -16.77 -3.34 9.67
N ASN A 98 -16.59 -4.07 8.57
CA ASN A 98 -17.13 -5.42 8.41
C ASN A 98 -16.06 -6.51 8.37
N THR A 99 -14.79 -6.14 8.31
CA THR A 99 -13.67 -7.10 8.35
C THR A 99 -13.62 -7.87 9.66
N SER A 100 -13.29 -9.15 9.57
CA SER A 100 -13.02 -10.01 10.74
C SER A 100 -11.56 -9.95 11.20
N CYS A 101 -10.69 -9.29 10.44
CA CYS A 101 -9.25 -9.25 10.70
C CYS A 101 -8.73 -7.82 10.49
N ASP A 102 -8.08 -7.57 9.36
CA ASP A 102 -7.43 -6.31 9.06
C ASP A 102 -8.30 -5.42 8.16
N PRO A 103 -8.15 -4.08 8.26
CA PRO A 103 -8.94 -3.10 7.52
C PRO A 103 -8.63 -3.14 6.03
N ARG A 104 -9.66 -3.30 5.18
CA ARG A 104 -9.52 -3.44 3.73
C ARG A 104 -9.78 -2.11 3.03
N LEU A 105 -9.15 -1.91 1.87
CA LEU A 105 -9.54 -0.82 0.97
C LEU A 105 -10.97 -1.06 0.46
N ASN A 106 -11.78 -0.01 0.46
CA ASN A 106 -13.09 -0.06 -0.19
C ASN A 106 -12.97 0.11 -1.71
N TYR A 107 -14.11 0.05 -2.42
CA TYR A 107 -14.14 0.18 -3.88
C TYR A 107 -13.45 1.46 -4.40
N GLU A 108 -13.74 2.62 -3.82
CA GLU A 108 -13.20 3.91 -4.28
C GLU A 108 -11.68 3.96 -4.08
N GLN A 109 -11.21 3.64 -2.87
CA GLN A 109 -9.78 3.59 -2.55
C GLN A 109 -9.03 2.58 -3.43
N ALA A 110 -9.62 1.41 -3.71
CA ALA A 110 -9.04 0.41 -4.60
C ALA A 110 -8.88 0.93 -6.03
N MET A 111 -9.86 1.68 -6.54
CA MET A 111 -9.77 2.32 -7.86
C MET A 111 -8.70 3.41 -7.90
N GLU A 112 -8.58 4.23 -6.84
CA GLU A 112 -7.52 5.23 -6.74
C GLU A 112 -6.11 4.60 -6.77
N ILE A 113 -5.90 3.50 -6.03
CA ILE A 113 -4.65 2.73 -6.09
C ILE A 113 -4.41 2.20 -7.51
N ALA A 114 -5.43 1.65 -8.16
CA ALA A 114 -5.30 1.11 -9.51
C ALA A 114 -4.85 2.18 -10.53
N PHE A 115 -5.41 3.39 -10.45
CA PHE A 115 -4.98 4.51 -11.29
C PHE A 115 -3.55 4.95 -10.96
N SER A 116 -3.18 5.04 -9.68
CA SER A 116 -1.79 5.39 -9.32
C SER A 116 -0.79 4.34 -9.78
N ILE A 117 -1.14 3.04 -9.78
CA ILE A 117 -0.29 1.97 -10.33
C ILE A 117 -0.15 2.15 -11.85
N ALA A 118 -1.24 2.45 -12.55
CA ALA A 118 -1.21 2.68 -13.98
C ALA A 118 -0.28 3.85 -14.34
N ASP A 119 -0.35 4.96 -13.60
CA ASP A 119 0.53 6.12 -13.79
C ASP A 119 2.01 5.76 -13.57
N GLU A 120 2.34 5.03 -12.50
CA GLU A 120 3.72 4.60 -12.23
C GLU A 120 4.27 3.67 -13.33
N ILE A 121 3.42 2.82 -13.90
CA ILE A 121 3.79 1.94 -15.01
C ILE A 121 3.99 2.72 -16.31
N GLN A 122 3.18 3.76 -16.56
CA GLN A 122 3.26 4.59 -17.76
C GLN A 122 4.45 5.55 -17.74
N GLN A 123 4.89 6.02 -16.57
CA GLN A 123 6.05 6.91 -16.42
C GLN A 123 7.41 6.26 -16.75
N ARG A 124 7.42 5.12 -17.45
CA ARG A 124 8.62 4.40 -17.87
C ARG A 124 9.34 5.06 -19.03
#